data_AF-A0A7S1MIW2-F1
#
_entry.id   AF-A0A7S1MIW2-F1
#
_cell.length_a   1.000
_cell.length_b   1.000
_cell.length_c   1.000
_cell.angle_alpha   90.00
_cell.angle_beta   90.00
_cell.angle_gamma   90.00
#
_symmetry.space_group_name_H-M   'P 1'
#
loop_
_entity.id
_entity.type
_entity.pdbx_description
1 polymer ?
#
loop_
_entity_poly.entity_id
_entity_poly.type
_entity_poly.pdbx_seq_one_letter_code
_entity_poly.pdbx_strand_id
1 'polypeptide(L)'
;SGRPFGWAVIKALYGDSMTVYIAANSLVGSFVMVPMTLILLEVGKTIRMGEEGVEAGAAAGTRSTCQLGPICQNVIRNPVIVMTILGLIFQVLFGRWCLVENESGSGVRFREPVAGIIEYWTAPFGMLALFSTGLSLRSASIHFWPMILVSLKLLVCAYLSYAFGLLFVSKPVGHRLDFTWFYGSFPASSAPLVFASQFDESVVELVAASILVGYVMAGPNMFIDAMFLSQEFTDMTGTLNAVQAATGIASAVGAGIVLVFLALTYSSWGWSGALLGVYAGLVL
;
A
#
# COMPACT_ATOMS: atom_id res chain seq x y z
N SER A 1 -5.77 18.75 24.86
CA SER A 1 -6.71 17.64 24.61
C SER A 1 -7.22 17.78 23.20
N GLY A 2 -6.84 16.86 22.32
CA GLY A 2 -7.11 16.98 20.88
C GLY A 2 -6.04 16.23 20.09
N ARG A 3 -5.87 14.93 20.36
CA ARG A 3 -5.08 14.08 19.46
C ARG A 3 -6.02 13.57 18.37
N PRO A 4 -5.65 13.66 17.09
CA PRO A 4 -6.51 13.22 15.99
C PRO A 4 -6.83 11.73 16.12
N PHE A 5 -8.07 11.36 15.76
CA PHE A 5 -8.67 10.05 16.00
C PHE A 5 -7.88 8.85 15.43
N GLY A 6 -7.13 9.03 14.33
CA GLY A 6 -6.21 8.01 13.81
C GLY A 6 -5.15 7.57 14.84
N TRP A 7 -4.84 8.42 15.81
CA TRP A 7 -3.92 8.11 16.90
C TRP A 7 -4.46 7.07 17.88
N ALA A 8 -5.78 6.89 18.00
CA ALA A 8 -6.37 5.85 18.85
C ALA A 8 -6.21 4.46 18.23
N VAL A 9 -6.44 4.33 16.91
CA VAL A 9 -6.18 3.10 16.14
C VAL A 9 -4.69 2.78 16.16
N ILE A 10 -3.83 3.78 15.93
CA ILE A 10 -2.38 3.63 16.00
C ILE A 10 -1.92 3.22 17.42
N LYS A 11 -2.46 3.86 18.47
CA LYS A 11 -2.04 3.56 19.85
C LYS A 11 -2.55 2.20 20.34
N ALA A 12 -3.79 1.83 19.99
CA ALA A 12 -4.38 0.54 20.36
C ALA A 12 -3.69 -0.65 19.66
N LEU A 13 -3.22 -0.45 18.43
CA LEU A 13 -2.65 -1.53 17.62
C LEU A 13 -1.13 -1.66 17.74
N TYR A 14 -0.41 -0.55 17.96
CA TYR A 14 1.04 -0.54 17.85
C TYR A 14 1.78 -0.36 19.19
N GLY A 15 1.08 0.05 20.26
CA GLY A 15 1.71 0.39 21.54
C GLY A 15 2.86 1.40 21.36
N ASP A 16 3.88 1.33 22.21
CA ASP A 16 5.06 2.22 22.09
C ASP A 16 6.07 1.75 21.02
N SER A 17 5.97 0.53 20.49
CA SER A 17 6.99 -0.12 19.64
C SER A 17 6.63 -0.19 18.13
N MET A 18 5.81 0.74 17.65
CA MET A 18 5.34 0.86 16.27
C MET A 18 6.43 0.68 15.19
N THR A 19 7.58 1.31 15.40
CA THR A 19 8.63 1.42 14.38
C THR A 19 9.27 0.08 14.06
N VAL A 20 9.41 -0.81 15.05
CA VAL A 20 10.11 -2.09 14.88
C VAL A 20 9.32 -3.04 13.98
N TYR A 21 7.99 -3.07 14.14
CA TYR A 21 7.12 -3.96 13.40
C TYR A 21 6.90 -3.51 11.95
N ILE A 22 6.74 -2.20 11.74
CA ILE A 22 6.67 -1.62 10.40
C ILE A 22 8.01 -1.81 9.68
N ALA A 23 9.14 -1.63 10.38
CA ALA A 23 10.46 -1.85 9.80
C ALA A 23 10.69 -3.31 9.42
N ALA A 24 10.30 -4.28 10.26
CA ALA A 24 10.46 -5.70 9.96
C ALA A 24 9.63 -6.14 8.74
N ASN A 25 8.37 -5.73 8.64
CA ASN A 25 7.54 -6.03 7.48
C ASN A 25 7.99 -5.26 6.22
N SER A 26 8.44 -4.01 6.38
CA SER A 26 9.09 -3.25 5.31
C SER A 26 10.34 -3.96 4.79
N LEU A 27 11.16 -4.54 5.67
CA LEU A 27 12.33 -5.34 5.31
C LEU A 27 11.89 -6.58 4.53
N VAL A 28 10.99 -7.41 5.06
CA VAL A 28 10.53 -8.61 4.33
C VAL A 28 9.90 -8.24 2.98
N GLY A 29 9.06 -7.20 2.95
CA GLY A 29 8.49 -6.68 1.71
C GLY A 29 9.56 -6.25 0.71
N SER A 30 10.51 -5.42 1.14
CA SER A 30 11.50 -4.79 0.26
C SER A 30 12.65 -5.73 -0.15
N PHE A 31 13.03 -6.70 0.69
CA PHE A 31 14.14 -7.63 0.43
C PHE A 31 13.72 -8.95 -0.17
N VAL A 32 12.48 -9.40 0.10
CA VAL A 32 12.04 -10.74 -0.27
C VAL A 32 10.96 -10.61 -1.34
N MET A 33 9.86 -9.91 -1.04
CA MET A 33 8.70 -9.86 -1.93
C MET A 33 8.94 -9.01 -3.18
N VAL A 34 9.50 -7.81 -3.04
CA VAL A 34 9.76 -6.90 -4.18
C VAL A 34 10.75 -7.53 -5.18
N PRO A 35 11.93 -8.05 -4.77
CA PRO A 35 12.85 -8.68 -5.72
C PRO A 35 12.27 -9.93 -6.37
N MET A 36 11.56 -10.78 -5.63
CA MET A 36 10.88 -11.95 -6.22
C MET A 36 9.83 -11.53 -7.25
N THR A 37 9.01 -10.52 -6.93
CA THR A 37 8.01 -10.00 -7.86
C THR A 37 8.68 -9.44 -9.12
N LEU A 38 9.76 -8.68 -8.97
CA LEU A 38 10.54 -8.17 -10.10
C LEU A 38 11.13 -9.28 -10.97
N ILE A 39 11.69 -10.32 -10.36
CA ILE A 39 12.22 -11.49 -11.08
C ILE A 39 11.10 -12.18 -11.84
N LEU A 40 9.96 -12.45 -11.20
CA LEU A 40 8.80 -13.09 -11.85
C LEU A 40 8.29 -12.26 -13.03
N LEU A 41 8.24 -10.94 -12.88
CA LEU A 41 7.81 -10.03 -13.93
C LEU A 41 8.79 -9.98 -15.10
N GLU A 42 10.11 -9.91 -14.85
CA GLU A 42 11.13 -9.97 -15.90
C GLU A 42 11.13 -11.34 -16.63
N VAL A 43 10.91 -12.43 -15.91
CA VAL A 43 10.71 -13.76 -16.50
C VAL A 43 9.49 -13.76 -17.40
N GLY A 44 8.35 -13.23 -16.93
CA GLY A 44 7.12 -13.13 -17.73
C GLY A 44 7.29 -12.30 -19.00
N LYS A 45 7.98 -11.15 -18.90
CA LYS A 45 8.31 -10.31 -20.06
C LYS A 45 9.19 -11.03 -21.08
N THR A 46 10.18 -11.78 -20.61
CA THR A 46 11.08 -12.53 -21.48
C THR A 46 10.33 -13.64 -22.23
N ILE A 47 9.38 -14.32 -21.58
CA ILE A 47 8.51 -15.32 -22.22
C ILE A 47 7.66 -14.67 -23.31
N ARG A 48 6.99 -13.55 -23.00
CA ARG A 48 6.13 -12.83 -23.96
C ARG A 48 6.90 -12.32 -25.19
N MET A 49 8.09 -11.74 -24.98
CA MET A 49 8.96 -11.32 -26.08
C MET A 49 9.47 -12.50 -26.93
N GLY A 50 9.64 -13.67 -26.32
CA GLY A 50 9.95 -14.90 -27.03
C GLY A 50 8.81 -15.36 -27.93
N GLU A 51 7.57 -15.26 -27.47
CA GLU A 51 6.38 -15.63 -28.26
C GLU A 51 6.13 -14.67 -29.43
N GLU A 52 6.21 -13.36 -29.19
CA GLU A 52 6.06 -12.33 -30.23
C GLU A 52 7.20 -12.37 -31.27
N GLY A 53 8.40 -12.80 -30.86
CA GLY A 53 9.55 -12.99 -31.76
C GLY A 53 9.52 -14.26 -32.61
N VAL A 54 8.76 -15.29 -32.21
CA VAL A 54 8.64 -16.56 -32.94
C VAL A 54 7.73 -16.43 -34.16
N GLU A 55 6.69 -15.58 -34.13
CA GLU A 55 5.84 -15.33 -35.29
C GLU A 55 6.54 -14.55 -36.41
N ALA A 56 7.51 -13.70 -36.08
CA ALA A 56 8.32 -12.96 -37.07
C ALA A 56 9.56 -13.76 -37.56
N GLY A 57 9.86 -14.91 -36.96
CA GLY A 57 11.20 -15.52 -36.96
C GLY A 57 11.30 -16.97 -37.43
N ALA A 58 10.34 -17.48 -38.20
CA ALA A 58 10.36 -18.87 -38.73
C ALA A 58 11.57 -19.23 -39.63
N ALA A 59 12.57 -18.36 -39.78
CA ALA A 59 13.76 -18.59 -40.61
C ALA A 59 15.11 -18.56 -39.86
N ALA A 60 15.18 -18.29 -38.56
CA ALA A 60 16.47 -18.19 -37.86
C ALA A 60 16.51 -19.06 -36.60
N GLY A 61 16.76 -20.36 -36.81
CA GLY A 61 17.15 -21.27 -35.73
C GLY A 61 18.49 -20.86 -35.13
N THR A 62 18.45 -20.07 -34.05
CA THR A 62 19.63 -19.87 -33.20
C THR A 62 19.25 -19.72 -31.72
N ARG A 63 19.41 -20.85 -31.02
CA ARG A 63 19.87 -21.04 -29.64
C ARG A 63 19.41 -20.03 -28.56
N SER A 64 18.46 -20.54 -27.78
CA SER A 64 18.29 -20.31 -26.34
C SER A 64 19.60 -20.55 -25.57
N THR A 65 20.46 -19.54 -25.46
CA THR A 65 21.58 -19.53 -24.51
C THR A 65 21.57 -18.24 -23.70
N CYS A 66 21.26 -18.41 -22.41
CA CYS A 66 21.43 -17.47 -21.29
C CYS A 66 20.58 -16.18 -21.29
N GLN A 67 19.25 -16.32 -21.30
CA GLN A 67 18.32 -15.24 -20.94
C GLN A 67 18.48 -14.73 -19.49
N LEU A 68 19.23 -15.44 -18.65
CA LEU A 68 19.52 -15.02 -17.27
C LEU A 68 20.38 -13.74 -17.18
N GLY A 69 21.27 -13.50 -18.15
CA GLY A 69 22.15 -12.32 -18.14
C GLY A 69 21.37 -11.00 -18.16
N PRO A 70 20.48 -10.79 -19.14
CA PRO A 70 19.62 -9.61 -19.21
C PRO A 70 18.70 -9.46 -17.99
N ILE A 71 18.11 -10.55 -17.49
CA ILE A 71 17.24 -10.53 -16.30
C ILE A 71 18.03 -10.04 -15.07
N CYS A 72 19.21 -10.61 -14.82
CA CYS A 72 20.07 -10.17 -13.73
C CYS A 72 20.49 -8.71 -13.88
N GLN A 73 20.81 -8.27 -15.10
CA GLN A 73 21.18 -6.88 -15.37
C GLN A 73 20.01 -5.91 -15.10
N ASN A 74 18.78 -6.28 -15.48
CA ASN A 74 17.58 -5.47 -15.23
C ASN A 74 17.23 -5.39 -13.74
N VAL A 75 17.34 -6.52 -13.02
CA VAL A 75 17.12 -6.57 -11.57
C VAL A 75 18.15 -5.70 -10.83
N ILE A 76 19.44 -5.81 -11.17
CA ILE A 76 20.51 -5.01 -10.53
C ILE A 76 20.35 -3.51 -10.82
N ARG A 77 19.89 -3.16 -12.02
CA ARG A 77 19.64 -1.76 -12.42
C ARG A 77 18.31 -1.22 -11.93
N ASN A 78 17.51 -2.01 -11.20
CA ASN A 78 16.25 -1.53 -10.67
C ASN A 78 16.50 -0.46 -9.59
N PRO A 79 15.99 0.77 -9.75
CA PRO A 79 16.26 1.85 -8.82
C PRO A 79 15.73 1.56 -7.41
N VAL A 80 14.66 0.77 -7.27
CA VAL A 80 14.11 0.39 -5.96
C VAL A 80 15.10 -0.51 -5.21
N ILE A 81 15.66 -1.51 -5.89
CA ILE A 81 16.67 -2.41 -5.29
C ILE A 81 17.92 -1.62 -4.93
N VAL A 82 18.41 -0.77 -5.84
CA VAL A 82 19.59 0.08 -5.60
C VAL A 82 19.37 0.98 -4.39
N MET A 83 18.24 1.70 -4.30
CA MET A 83 17.94 2.58 -3.17
C MET A 83 17.77 1.81 -1.86
N THR A 84 17.20 0.60 -1.91
CA THR A 84 17.06 -0.27 -0.75
C THR A 84 18.43 -0.71 -0.21
N ILE A 85 19.34 -1.12 -1.10
CA ILE A 85 20.72 -1.48 -0.74
C ILE A 85 21.47 -0.26 -0.18
N LEU A 86 21.35 0.91 -0.82
CA LEU A 86 21.94 2.15 -0.33
C LEU A 86 21.42 2.53 1.05
N GLY A 87 20.12 2.36 1.30
CA GLY A 87 19.49 2.57 2.60
C GLY A 87 20.08 1.66 3.68
N LEU A 88 20.31 0.38 3.39
CA LEU A 88 20.99 -0.53 4.32
C LEU A 88 22.44 -0.15 4.56
N ILE A 89 23.20 0.13 3.49
CA ILE A 89 24.61 0.53 3.61
C ILE A 89 24.69 1.78 4.49
N PHE A 90 23.81 2.75 4.27
CA PHE A 90 23.72 3.94 5.09
C PHE A 90 23.42 3.61 6.54
N GLN A 91 22.44 2.74 6.80
CA GLN A 91 22.10 2.30 8.16
C GLN A 91 23.26 1.56 8.86
N VAL A 92 24.03 0.74 8.14
CA VAL A 92 25.17 0.00 8.71
C VAL A 92 26.34 0.94 8.99
N LEU A 93 26.66 1.85 8.06
CA LEU A 93 27.81 2.75 8.19
C LEU A 93 27.55 3.90 9.17
N PHE A 94 26.37 4.51 9.10
CA PHE A 94 26.04 5.74 9.84
C PHE A 94 25.02 5.52 10.95
N GLY A 95 24.44 4.32 11.08
CA GLY A 95 23.40 4.04 12.07
C GLY A 95 23.84 4.35 13.50
N ARG A 96 25.07 3.99 13.89
CA ARG A 96 25.60 4.29 15.24
C ARG A 96 25.72 5.79 15.55
N TRP A 97 25.84 6.64 14.54
CA TRP A 97 26.09 8.07 14.69
C TRP A 97 24.82 8.90 14.51
N CYS A 98 23.97 8.47 13.57
CA CYS A 98 22.76 9.18 13.16
C CYS A 98 21.50 8.67 13.85
N LEU A 99 21.53 7.47 14.45
CA LEU A 99 20.38 6.91 15.14
C LEU A 99 20.53 7.04 16.65
N VAL A 100 19.48 7.52 17.30
CA VAL A 100 19.38 7.63 18.75
C VAL A 100 18.21 6.78 19.20
N GLU A 101 18.41 6.06 20.30
CA GLU A 101 17.35 5.31 20.95
C GLU A 101 16.32 6.29 21.51
N ASN A 102 15.04 5.99 21.28
CA ASN A 102 13.97 6.87 21.75
C ASN A 102 13.95 6.89 23.28
N GLU A 103 13.56 8.02 23.89
CA GLU A 103 13.54 8.15 25.36
C GLU A 103 12.61 7.13 26.05
N SER A 104 11.63 6.61 25.29
CA SER A 104 10.71 5.54 25.68
C SER A 104 11.29 4.12 25.56
N GLY A 105 12.55 3.95 25.13
CA GLY A 105 13.19 2.64 24.93
C GLY A 105 12.56 1.78 23.82
N SER A 106 11.64 2.34 23.05
CA SER A 106 10.72 1.57 22.20
C SER A 106 11.07 1.59 20.71
N GLY A 107 12.20 2.18 20.34
CA GLY A 107 12.66 2.19 18.95
C GLY A 107 13.88 3.06 18.71
N VAL A 108 14.36 2.96 17.48
CA VAL A 108 15.54 3.68 16.99
C VAL A 108 15.04 4.75 16.01
N ARG A 109 15.36 6.02 16.26
CA ARG A 109 14.98 7.15 15.39
C ARG A 109 16.22 7.92 14.92
N PHE A 110 16.11 8.61 13.79
CA PHE A 110 17.16 9.55 13.40
C PHE A 110 17.27 10.68 14.43
N ARG A 111 18.49 11.20 14.61
CA ARG A 111 18.73 12.38 15.45
C ARG A 111 18.15 13.63 14.78
N GLU A 112 17.56 14.52 15.55
CA GLU A 112 17.16 15.84 15.01
C GLU A 112 18.39 16.64 14.54
N PRO A 113 18.30 17.40 13.44
CA PRO A 113 17.09 17.72 12.65
C PRO A 113 16.79 16.73 11.51
N VAL A 114 17.58 15.67 11.35
CA VAL A 114 17.49 14.76 10.19
C VAL A 114 16.16 13.99 10.18
N ALA A 115 15.67 13.58 11.35
CA ALA A 115 14.36 12.95 11.49
C ALA A 115 13.24 13.86 10.96
N GLY A 116 13.17 15.11 11.43
CA GLY A 116 12.17 16.08 10.96
C GLY A 116 12.25 16.36 9.46
N ILE A 117 13.45 16.43 8.88
CA ILE A 117 13.63 16.62 7.43
C ILE A 117 13.07 15.43 6.66
N ILE A 118 13.42 14.20 7.06
CA ILE A 118 12.94 12.97 6.42
C ILE A 118 11.42 12.86 6.54
N GLU A 119 10.87 13.10 7.73
CA GLU A 119 9.42 13.06 7.96
C GLU A 119 8.71 14.09 7.08
N TYR A 120 9.17 15.34 7.06
CA TYR A 120 8.59 16.39 6.23
C TYR A 120 8.65 16.06 4.74
N TRP A 121 9.76 15.50 4.27
CA TRP A 121 9.94 15.11 2.87
C TRP A 121 9.10 13.90 2.46
N THR A 122 8.91 12.93 3.36
CA THR A 122 8.21 11.67 3.06
C THR A 122 6.71 11.73 3.35
N ALA A 123 6.26 12.63 4.23
CA ALA A 123 4.85 12.86 4.55
C ALA A 123 3.92 12.99 3.32
N PRO A 124 4.25 13.74 2.25
CA PRO A 124 3.37 13.87 1.10
C PRO A 124 3.31 12.62 0.21
N PHE A 125 4.26 11.67 0.33
CA PHE A 125 4.37 10.56 -0.62
C PHE A 125 3.15 9.65 -0.63
N GLY A 126 2.53 9.40 0.52
CA GLY A 126 1.30 8.61 0.59
C GLY A 126 0.16 9.27 -0.18
N MET A 127 -0.04 10.58 0.01
CA MET A 127 -1.07 11.35 -0.68
C MET A 127 -0.78 11.50 -2.18
N LEU A 128 0.48 11.72 -2.56
CA LEU A 128 0.89 11.79 -3.96
C LEU A 128 0.73 10.44 -4.68
N ALA A 129 1.00 9.33 -3.99
CA ALA A 129 0.78 7.99 -4.52
C ALA A 129 -0.71 7.71 -4.74
N LEU A 130 -1.58 8.09 -3.79
CA LEU A 130 -3.03 8.01 -3.93
C LEU A 130 -3.53 8.90 -5.07
N PHE A 131 -3.03 10.14 -5.15
CA PHE A 131 -3.38 11.07 -6.21
C PHE A 131 -2.96 10.54 -7.59
N SER A 132 -1.73 10.03 -7.71
CA SER A 132 -1.25 9.39 -8.94
C SER A 132 -2.10 8.18 -9.33
N THR A 133 -2.53 7.38 -8.35
CA THR A 133 -3.43 6.25 -8.60
C THR A 133 -4.79 6.73 -9.13
N GLY A 134 -5.33 7.81 -8.56
CA GLY A 134 -6.55 8.45 -9.03
C GLY A 134 -6.43 9.02 -10.45
N LEU A 135 -5.31 9.66 -10.78
CA LEU A 135 -5.05 10.18 -12.13
C LEU A 135 -4.90 9.10 -13.20
N SER A 136 -4.59 7.86 -12.81
CA SER A 136 -4.52 6.72 -13.74
C SER A 136 -5.90 6.18 -14.14
N LEU A 137 -6.99 6.64 -13.52
CA LEU A 137 -8.34 6.31 -13.96
C LEU A 137 -8.76 7.20 -15.15
N ARG A 138 -9.06 6.57 -16.29
CA ARG A 138 -9.63 7.25 -17.47
C ARG A 138 -11.16 7.16 -17.50
N SER A 139 -11.73 6.17 -16.83
CA SER A 139 -13.13 5.77 -16.74
C SER A 139 -13.43 5.22 -15.33
N ALA A 140 -14.69 5.27 -14.94
CA ALA A 140 -15.19 4.71 -13.69
C ALA A 140 -15.67 3.25 -13.84
N SER A 141 -15.13 2.50 -14.81
CA SER A 141 -15.55 1.12 -15.05
C SER A 141 -14.98 0.18 -13.98
N ILE A 142 -15.84 -0.23 -13.05
CA ILE A 142 -15.53 -1.25 -12.05
C ILE A 142 -15.86 -2.62 -12.64
N HIS A 143 -14.85 -3.50 -12.71
CA HIS A 143 -15.05 -4.88 -13.13
C HIS A 143 -15.24 -5.80 -11.92
N PHE A 144 -16.11 -6.81 -12.09
CA PHE A 144 -16.47 -7.74 -11.03
C PHE A 144 -15.29 -8.57 -10.50
N TRP A 145 -14.44 -9.09 -11.39
CA TRP A 145 -13.31 -9.94 -11.02
C TRP A 145 -12.28 -9.25 -10.10
N PRO A 146 -11.80 -8.03 -10.41
CA PRO A 146 -10.91 -7.34 -9.50
C PRO A 146 -11.54 -7.02 -8.14
N MET A 147 -12.85 -6.75 -8.05
CA MET A 147 -13.54 -6.58 -6.76
C MET A 147 -13.41 -7.84 -5.88
N ILE A 148 -13.59 -9.02 -6.46
CA ILE A 148 -13.40 -10.29 -5.76
C ILE A 148 -11.94 -10.42 -5.31
N LEU A 149 -10.98 -10.16 -6.19
CA LEU A 149 -9.55 -10.29 -5.85
C LEU A 149 -9.13 -9.32 -4.74
N VAL A 150 -9.65 -8.10 -4.75
CA VAL A 150 -9.41 -7.10 -3.70
C VAL A 150 -10.02 -7.56 -2.38
N SER A 151 -11.26 -8.05 -2.39
CA SER A 151 -11.93 -8.58 -1.20
C SER A 151 -11.18 -9.78 -0.63
N LEU A 152 -10.76 -10.70 -1.50
CA LEU A 152 -9.95 -11.85 -1.15
C LEU A 152 -8.60 -11.41 -0.58
N LYS A 153 -7.95 -10.41 -1.18
CA LYS A 153 -6.69 -9.86 -0.69
C LYS A 153 -6.83 -9.31 0.73
N LEU A 154 -7.90 -8.56 1.02
CA LEU A 154 -8.10 -7.96 2.35
C LEU A 154 -8.39 -9.02 3.41
N LEU A 155 -9.21 -10.03 3.10
CA LEU A 155 -9.56 -11.08 4.04
C LEU A 155 -8.48 -12.16 4.15
N VAL A 156 -8.14 -12.81 3.05
CA VAL A 156 -7.23 -13.97 3.03
C VAL A 156 -5.83 -13.57 3.44
N CYS A 157 -5.32 -12.39 3.08
CA CYS A 157 -3.99 -12.01 3.54
C CYS A 157 -3.95 -11.70 5.04
N ALA A 158 -5.02 -11.21 5.66
CA ALA A 158 -5.04 -11.07 7.12
C ALA A 158 -4.86 -12.44 7.79
N TYR A 159 -5.63 -13.45 7.36
CA TYR A 159 -5.49 -14.83 7.85
C TYR A 159 -4.12 -15.45 7.54
N LEU A 160 -3.61 -15.29 6.32
CA LEU A 160 -2.30 -15.81 5.93
C LEU A 160 -1.17 -15.14 6.71
N SER A 161 -1.22 -13.81 6.85
CA SER A 161 -0.21 -13.07 7.62
C SER A 161 -0.23 -13.47 9.10
N TYR A 162 -1.40 -13.70 9.68
CA TYR A 162 -1.52 -14.24 11.04
C TYR A 162 -0.99 -15.68 11.15
N ALA A 163 -1.33 -16.55 10.21
CA ALA A 163 -0.81 -17.92 10.16
C ALA A 163 0.71 -17.95 10.03
N PHE A 164 1.29 -17.09 9.19
CA PHE A 164 2.75 -16.93 9.11
C PHE A 164 3.33 -16.34 10.40
N GLY A 165 2.62 -15.41 11.05
CA GLY A 165 2.98 -14.91 12.39
C GLY A 165 3.10 -16.05 13.40
N LEU A 166 2.14 -16.99 13.43
CA LEU A 166 2.20 -18.16 14.30
C LEU A 166 3.38 -19.09 14.00
N LEU A 167 3.75 -19.25 12.73
CA LEU A 167 4.85 -20.12 12.31
C LEU A 167 6.24 -19.52 12.58
N PHE A 168 6.41 -18.22 12.36
CA PHE A 168 7.72 -17.57 12.38
C PHE A 168 8.03 -16.81 13.67
N VAL A 169 7.05 -16.47 14.50
CA VAL A 169 7.28 -15.77 15.77
C VAL A 169 7.49 -16.80 16.89
N SER A 170 8.77 -17.09 17.22
CA SER A 170 9.15 -18.12 18.21
C SER A 170 8.62 -17.89 19.64
N LYS A 171 8.19 -16.65 19.95
CA LYS A 171 7.51 -16.30 21.21
C LYS A 171 6.34 -15.36 20.87
N PRO A 172 5.13 -15.91 20.61
CA PRO A 172 3.97 -15.09 20.29
C PRO A 172 3.57 -14.28 21.53
N VAL A 173 3.97 -13.01 21.56
CA VAL A 173 3.38 -12.02 22.46
C VAL A 173 2.12 -11.52 21.74
N GLY A 174 0.95 -11.49 22.39
CA GLY A 174 -0.35 -11.21 21.76
C GLY A 174 -0.31 -10.07 20.73
N HIS A 175 0.22 -8.91 21.13
CA HIS A 175 0.36 -7.72 20.27
C HIS A 175 1.15 -7.95 18.96
N ARG A 176 2.07 -8.92 18.91
CA ARG A 176 2.84 -9.25 17.70
C ARG A 176 2.01 -10.00 16.67
N LEU A 177 1.16 -10.91 17.13
CA LEU A 177 0.26 -11.65 16.26
C LEU A 177 -0.86 -10.75 15.74
N ASP A 178 -1.39 -9.91 16.61
CA ASP A 178 -2.41 -8.90 16.28
C ASP A 178 -1.90 -7.94 15.18
N PHE A 179 -0.63 -7.54 15.26
CA PHE A 179 0.00 -6.74 14.22
C PHE A 179 0.12 -7.49 12.88
N THR A 180 0.48 -8.78 12.89
CA THR A 180 0.58 -9.55 11.63
C THR A 180 -0.76 -9.70 10.93
N TRP A 181 -1.85 -9.90 11.70
CA TRP A 181 -3.21 -9.88 11.18
C TRP A 181 -3.52 -8.53 10.53
N PHE A 182 -3.35 -7.44 11.30
CA PHE A 182 -3.67 -6.09 10.88
C PHE A 182 -2.90 -5.65 9.63
N TYR A 183 -1.63 -6.04 9.52
CA TYR A 183 -0.83 -5.78 8.33
C TYR A 183 -1.39 -6.47 7.08
N GLY A 184 -1.90 -7.69 7.21
CA GLY A 184 -2.53 -8.41 6.10
C GLY A 184 -3.80 -7.73 5.58
N SER A 185 -4.50 -7.00 6.46
CA SER A 185 -5.69 -6.18 6.18
C SER A 185 -5.39 -4.87 5.45
N PHE A 186 -4.12 -4.49 5.26
CA PHE A 186 -3.79 -3.29 4.50
C PHE A 186 -4.14 -3.42 3.01
N PRO A 187 -4.67 -2.34 2.40
CA PRO A 187 -4.93 -2.32 0.98
C PRO A 187 -3.61 -2.42 0.20
N ALA A 188 -3.70 -2.86 -1.05
CA ALA A 188 -2.54 -2.86 -1.93
C ALA A 188 -2.00 -1.42 -2.09
N SER A 189 -0.68 -1.28 -2.06
CA SER A 189 -0.03 0.00 -2.36
C SER A 189 -0.18 0.35 -3.84
N SER A 190 0.34 1.52 -4.26
CA SER A 190 0.39 1.92 -5.67
C SER A 190 1.50 1.20 -6.47
N ALA A 191 2.37 0.40 -5.83
CA ALA A 191 3.47 -0.27 -6.53
C ALA A 191 3.03 -1.19 -7.69
N PRO A 192 1.95 -1.99 -7.57
CA PRO A 192 1.42 -2.79 -8.68
C PRO A 192 1.02 -1.95 -9.90
N LEU A 193 0.65 -0.68 -9.71
CA LEU A 193 0.30 0.23 -10.80
C LEU A 193 1.52 0.58 -11.65
N VAL A 194 2.67 0.81 -11.02
CA VAL A 194 3.94 1.05 -11.73
C VAL A 194 4.29 -0.18 -12.56
N PHE A 195 4.12 -1.39 -12.01
CA PHE A 195 4.33 -2.61 -12.76
C PHE A 195 3.35 -2.76 -13.91
N ALA A 196 2.05 -2.56 -13.68
CA ALA A 196 1.06 -2.58 -14.75
C ALA A 196 1.46 -1.64 -15.90
N SER A 197 1.89 -0.41 -15.58
CA SER A 197 2.30 0.56 -16.61
C SER A 197 3.53 0.15 -17.42
N GLN A 198 4.39 -0.72 -16.87
CA GLN A 198 5.59 -1.20 -17.53
C GLN A 198 5.37 -2.47 -18.37
N PHE A 199 4.42 -3.33 -17.97
CA PHE A 199 4.20 -4.64 -18.59
C PHE A 199 2.98 -4.68 -19.51
N ASP A 200 1.91 -3.97 -19.16
CA ASP A 200 0.68 -3.92 -19.94
C ASP A 200 -0.11 -2.64 -19.64
N GLU A 201 0.01 -1.63 -20.49
CA GLU A 201 -0.70 -0.36 -20.29
C GLU A 201 -2.22 -0.54 -20.29
N SER A 202 -2.75 -1.59 -20.95
CA SER A 202 -4.19 -1.83 -21.05
C SER A 202 -4.84 -2.20 -19.71
N VAL A 203 -4.07 -2.72 -18.76
CA VAL A 203 -4.58 -3.12 -17.43
C VAL A 203 -4.32 -2.09 -16.34
N VAL A 204 -3.62 -0.99 -16.64
CA VAL A 204 -3.28 0.07 -15.68
C VAL A 204 -4.52 0.62 -14.98
N GLU A 205 -5.55 0.93 -15.78
CA GLU A 205 -6.79 1.48 -15.28
C GLU A 205 -7.54 0.48 -14.38
N LEU A 206 -7.56 -0.79 -14.78
CA LEU A 206 -8.14 -1.87 -13.99
C LEU A 206 -7.44 -2.01 -12.64
N VAL A 207 -6.11 -1.95 -12.63
CA VAL A 207 -5.29 -2.04 -11.42
C VAL A 207 -5.51 -0.81 -10.53
N ALA A 208 -5.56 0.40 -11.10
CA ALA A 208 -5.85 1.63 -10.37
C ALA A 208 -7.23 1.57 -9.69
N ALA A 209 -8.27 1.14 -10.42
CA ALA A 209 -9.61 0.98 -9.89
C ALA A 209 -9.64 -0.04 -8.74
N SER A 210 -8.94 -1.15 -8.90
CA SER A 210 -8.82 -2.20 -7.88
C SER A 210 -8.15 -1.68 -6.61
N ILE A 211 -7.08 -0.91 -6.74
CA ILE A 211 -6.37 -0.30 -5.61
C ILE A 211 -7.30 0.66 -4.86
N LEU A 212 -8.03 1.53 -5.57
CA LEU A 212 -8.95 2.50 -4.97
C LEU A 212 -10.12 1.83 -4.24
N VAL A 213 -10.72 0.81 -4.85
CA VAL A 213 -11.71 -0.04 -4.17
C VAL A 213 -11.10 -0.65 -2.90
N GLY A 214 -9.87 -1.15 -3.00
CA GLY A 214 -9.14 -1.70 -1.86
C GLY A 214 -9.02 -0.69 -0.72
N TYR A 215 -8.67 0.57 -1.01
CA TYR A 215 -8.64 1.63 0.00
C TYR A 215 -10.01 1.90 0.63
N VAL A 216 -11.08 1.93 -0.17
CA VAL A 216 -12.44 2.12 0.33
C VAL A 216 -12.86 0.97 1.26
N MET A 217 -12.54 -0.26 0.89
CA MET A 217 -12.88 -1.45 1.70
C MET A 217 -11.97 -1.63 2.92
N ALA A 218 -10.70 -1.23 2.83
CA ALA A 218 -9.75 -1.39 3.92
C ALA A 218 -10.07 -0.50 5.13
N GLY A 219 -10.61 0.70 4.93
CA GLY A 219 -10.97 1.60 6.04
C GLY A 219 -11.91 0.94 7.05
N PRO A 220 -13.11 0.50 6.63
CA PRO A 220 -14.02 -0.25 7.49
C PRO A 220 -13.42 -1.53 8.06
N ASN A 221 -12.67 -2.30 7.25
CA ASN A 221 -12.06 -3.55 7.71
C ASN A 221 -11.03 -3.33 8.82
N MET A 222 -10.10 -2.39 8.62
CA MET A 222 -9.10 -2.01 9.62
C MET A 222 -9.76 -1.45 10.89
N PHE A 223 -10.89 -0.75 10.76
CA PHE A 223 -11.63 -0.28 11.92
C PHE A 223 -12.24 -1.43 12.74
N ILE A 224 -12.89 -2.37 12.07
CA ILE A 224 -13.45 -3.58 12.70
C ILE A 224 -12.33 -4.38 13.38
N ASP A 225 -11.21 -4.60 12.68
CA ASP A 225 -10.03 -5.29 13.23
C ASP A 225 -9.51 -4.57 14.49
N ALA A 226 -9.38 -3.25 14.46
CA ALA A 226 -8.93 -2.47 15.60
C ALA A 226 -9.84 -2.61 16.82
N MET A 227 -11.16 -2.66 16.61
CA MET A 227 -12.12 -2.88 17.69
C MET A 227 -11.94 -4.27 18.32
N PHE A 228 -11.85 -5.32 17.51
CA PHE A 228 -11.70 -6.69 18.01
C PHE A 228 -10.35 -6.95 18.69
N LEU A 229 -9.28 -6.27 18.25
CA LEU A 229 -7.94 -6.41 18.82
C LEU A 229 -7.74 -5.57 20.09
N SER A 230 -8.52 -4.50 20.28
CA SER A 230 -8.52 -3.71 21.52
C SER A 230 -9.27 -4.45 22.64
N GLN A 231 -8.61 -5.45 23.27
CA GLN A 231 -9.20 -6.29 24.34
C GLN A 231 -9.57 -5.55 25.65
N GLU A 232 -9.64 -4.21 25.65
CA GLU A 232 -9.86 -3.38 26.85
C GLU A 232 -11.32 -2.94 27.10
N PHE A 233 -12.31 -3.27 26.27
CA PHE A 233 -13.62 -2.58 26.34
C PHE A 233 -14.82 -3.46 26.68
N THR A 234 -15.31 -3.33 27.91
CA THR A 234 -16.69 -3.70 28.31
C THR A 234 -17.74 -2.66 27.92
N ASP A 235 -17.37 -1.51 27.35
CA ASP A 235 -18.31 -0.54 26.76
C ASP A 235 -17.71 0.16 25.53
N MET A 236 -18.05 -0.34 24.34
CA MET A 236 -17.58 0.19 23.05
C MET A 236 -18.47 1.31 22.48
N THR A 237 -19.60 1.61 23.13
CA THR A 237 -20.61 2.55 22.61
C THR A 237 -20.04 3.96 22.44
N GLY A 238 -19.23 4.42 23.40
CA GLY A 238 -18.58 5.73 23.34
C GLY A 238 -17.56 5.84 22.21
N THR A 239 -16.75 4.79 22.01
CA THR A 239 -15.76 4.74 20.92
C THR A 239 -16.45 4.70 19.56
N LEU A 240 -17.46 3.85 19.38
CA LEU A 240 -18.27 3.78 18.15
C LEU A 240 -18.90 5.13 17.80
N ASN A 241 -19.50 5.82 18.76
CA ASN A 241 -20.07 7.16 18.55
C ASN A 241 -19.00 8.18 18.15
N ALA A 242 -17.82 8.14 18.78
CA ALA A 242 -16.72 9.03 18.41
C ALA A 242 -16.16 8.73 17.01
N VAL A 243 -16.09 7.46 16.61
CA VAL A 243 -15.66 7.04 15.27
C VAL A 243 -16.69 7.48 14.25
N GLN A 244 -17.97 7.21 14.49
CA GLN A 244 -19.05 7.59 13.60
C GLN A 244 -19.09 9.11 13.40
N ALA A 245 -18.87 9.88 14.48
CA ALA A 245 -18.74 11.33 14.38
C ALA A 245 -17.50 11.76 13.58
N ALA A 246 -16.32 11.20 13.85
CA ALA A 246 -15.09 11.54 13.16
C ALA A 246 -15.12 11.15 11.66
N THR A 247 -15.59 9.94 11.36
CA THR A 247 -15.82 9.47 9.99
C THR A 247 -16.88 10.31 9.30
N GLY A 248 -17.98 10.65 9.99
CA GLY A 248 -19.01 11.54 9.44
C GLY A 248 -18.45 12.92 9.08
N ILE A 249 -17.62 13.52 9.94
CA ILE A 249 -16.93 14.79 9.66
C ILE A 249 -15.96 14.63 8.49
N ALA A 250 -15.12 13.59 8.48
CA ALA A 250 -14.15 13.34 7.42
C ALA A 250 -14.84 13.10 6.06
N SER A 251 -15.93 12.32 6.05
CA SER A 251 -16.77 12.09 4.88
C SER A 251 -17.46 13.37 4.42
N ALA A 252 -17.97 14.21 5.32
CA ALA A 252 -18.58 15.48 4.96
C ALA A 252 -17.57 16.46 4.33
N VAL A 253 -16.35 16.54 4.90
CA VAL A 253 -15.26 17.34 4.33
C VAL A 253 -14.83 16.80 2.97
N GLY A 254 -14.66 15.47 2.87
CA GLY A 254 -14.33 14.80 1.61
C GLY A 254 -15.40 15.03 0.54
N ALA A 255 -16.67 14.86 0.88
CA ALA A 255 -17.80 15.14 0.00
C ALA A 255 -17.84 16.61 -0.42
N GLY A 256 -17.57 17.55 0.49
CA GLY A 256 -17.46 18.98 0.18
C GLY A 256 -16.34 19.27 -0.83
N ILE A 257 -15.15 18.68 -0.63
CA ILE A 257 -14.03 18.80 -1.57
C ILE A 257 -14.41 18.21 -2.93
N VAL A 258 -14.99 17.01 -2.97
CA VAL A 258 -15.43 16.35 -4.21
C VAL A 258 -16.50 17.18 -4.92
N LEU A 259 -17.47 17.76 -4.20
CA LEU A 259 -18.48 18.64 -4.77
C LEU A 259 -17.87 19.91 -5.36
N VAL A 260 -16.87 20.50 -4.70
CA VAL A 260 -16.13 21.65 -5.25
C VAL A 260 -15.38 21.25 -6.52
N PHE A 261 -14.67 20.11 -6.51
CA PHE A 261 -13.99 19.61 -7.70
C PHE A 261 -14.97 19.31 -8.84
N LEU A 262 -16.10 18.68 -8.55
CA LEU A 262 -17.16 18.42 -9.53
C LEU A 262 -17.74 19.73 -10.07
N ALA A 263 -18.02 20.73 -9.23
CA ALA A 263 -18.54 22.02 -9.68
C ALA A 263 -17.53 22.77 -10.58
N LEU A 264 -16.24 22.70 -10.26
CA LEU A 264 -15.17 23.32 -11.05
C LEU A 264 -14.87 22.57 -12.36
N THR A 265 -15.07 21.25 -12.39
CA THR A 265 -14.86 20.42 -13.60
C THR A 265 -16.12 20.27 -14.46
N TYR A 266 -17.31 20.51 -13.89
CA TYR A 266 -18.58 20.49 -14.61
C TYR A 266 -18.59 21.49 -15.77
N SER A 267 -18.00 22.67 -15.58
CA SER A 267 -17.91 23.68 -16.65
C SER A 267 -16.95 23.31 -17.78
N SER A 268 -16.05 22.33 -17.57
CA SER A 268 -15.01 21.98 -18.55
C SER A 268 -15.20 20.62 -19.21
N TRP A 269 -15.89 19.65 -18.59
CA TRP A 269 -15.89 18.26 -19.04
C TRP A 269 -17.16 17.80 -19.78
N GLY A 270 -18.24 18.59 -19.82
CA GLY A 270 -19.42 18.30 -20.66
C GLY A 270 -20.15 16.98 -20.33
N TRP A 271 -20.06 16.51 -19.08
CA TRP A 271 -20.70 15.27 -18.64
C TRP A 271 -22.23 15.36 -18.67
N SER A 272 -22.91 14.27 -18.99
CA SER A 272 -24.37 14.21 -18.91
C SER A 272 -24.82 14.40 -17.45
N GLY A 273 -25.82 15.26 -17.22
CA GLY A 273 -26.31 15.59 -15.87
C GLY A 273 -26.79 14.37 -15.05
N ALA A 274 -27.15 13.27 -15.72
CA ALA A 274 -27.54 12.02 -15.07
C ALA A 274 -26.36 11.33 -14.35
N LEU A 275 -25.16 11.36 -14.95
CA LEU A 275 -23.94 10.79 -14.37
C LEU A 275 -23.48 11.59 -13.15
N LEU A 276 -23.61 12.92 -13.23
CA LEU A 276 -23.32 13.81 -12.10
C LEU A 276 -24.30 13.60 -10.93
N GLY A 277 -25.58 13.39 -11.24
CA GLY A 277 -26.62 13.12 -10.22
C GLY A 277 -26.40 11.80 -9.49
N VAL A 278 -26.01 10.75 -10.21
CA VAL A 278 -25.67 9.44 -9.62
C VAL A 278 -24.42 9.55 -8.74
N TYR A 279 -23.39 10.27 -9.19
CA TYR A 279 -22.16 10.46 -8.41
C TYR A 279 -22.39 11.31 -7.16
N ALA A 280 -23.14 12.41 -7.28
CA ALA A 280 -23.51 13.25 -6.15
C ALA A 280 -24.36 12.48 -5.12
N GLY A 281 -25.30 11.64 -5.57
CA GLY A 281 -26.13 10.81 -4.70
C GLY A 281 -25.43 9.59 -4.06
N LEU A 282 -24.25 9.19 -4.56
CA LEU A 282 -23.41 8.14 -3.96
C LEU A 282 -22.37 8.69 -2.99
N VAL A 283 -22.00 9.97 -3.15
CA VAL A 283 -21.00 10.65 -2.31
C VAL A 283 -21.65 11.38 -1.12
N LEU A 284 -22.91 11.83 -1.26
CA LEU A 284 -23.74 12.38 -0.18
C LEU A 284 -24.50 11.26 0.55
#